data_AF-A0A4V5TT44-F1
#
_entry.id   AF-A0A4V5TT44-F1
#
_cell.length_a   1.000
_cell.length_b   1.000
_cell.length_c   1.000
_cell.angle_alpha   90.00
_cell.angle_beta   90.00
_cell.angle_gamma   90.00
#
_symmetry.space_group_name_H-M   'P 1'
#
loop_
_entity.id
_entity.type
_entity.pdbx_description
1 polymer ?
#
loop_
_entity_poly.entity_id
_entity_poly.type
_entity_poly.pdbx_seq_one_letter_code
_entity_poly.pdbx_strand_id
1 'polypeptide(L)' 'IEYAILEANGAISILPKRELVPLTPKDLNIDVTYAGLPIALIVDSQIQYDNLKLIHKDEKWLYKELKEKG' A
#
# COMPACT_ATOMS: atom_id res chain seq x y z
N ILE A 1 26.67 3.10 10.89
CA ILE A 1 26.21 1.84 10.25
C ILE A 1 26.36 0.74 11.28
N GLU A 2 25.33 -0.09 11.47
CA GLU A 2 25.42 -1.28 12.33
C GLU A 2 25.73 -2.52 11.48
N TYR A 3 24.97 -2.71 10.39
CA TYR A 3 25.20 -3.77 9.42
C TYR A 3 25.08 -3.28 7.98
N ALA A 4 25.80 -3.93 7.07
CA ALA A 4 25.63 -3.84 5.62
C ALA A 4 25.62 -5.26 5.06
N ILE A 5 24.62 -5.59 4.24
CA ILE A 5 24.38 -6.91 3.66
C ILE A 5 24.51 -6.80 2.15
N LEU A 6 25.39 -7.59 1.54
CA LEU A 6 25.46 -7.76 0.09
C LEU A 6 24.50 -8.86 -0.35
N GLU A 7 23.49 -8.50 -1.13
CA GLU A 7 22.47 -9.41 -1.63
C GLU A 7 22.95 -10.13 -2.91
N ALA A 8 22.32 -11.27 -3.22
CA ALA A 8 22.69 -12.09 -4.38
C ALA A 8 22.52 -11.39 -5.73
N ASN A 9 21.66 -10.36 -5.79
CA ASN A 9 21.46 -9.50 -6.95
C ASN A 9 22.51 -8.37 -7.06
N GLY A 10 23.48 -8.30 -6.14
CA GLY A 10 24.51 -7.25 -6.06
C GLY A 10 24.07 -5.97 -5.34
N ALA A 11 22.83 -5.89 -4.84
CA ALA A 11 22.37 -4.76 -4.04
C ALA A 11 23.00 -4.79 -2.63
N ILE A 12 23.14 -3.62 -2.02
CA ILE A 12 23.60 -3.48 -0.63
C ILE A 12 22.44 -2.96 0.22
N SER A 13 22.03 -3.76 1.21
CA SER A 13 21.04 -3.40 2.22
C SER A 13 21.74 -2.91 3.49
N ILE A 14 21.38 -1.73 3.98
CA ILE A 14 22.02 -1.09 5.15
C ILE A 14 21.05 -1.09 6.33
N LEU A 15 21.50 -1.59 7.48
CA LEU A 15 20.81 -1.42 8.76
C LEU A 15 21.51 -0.34 9.59
N PRO A 16 20.87 0.82 9.83
CA PRO A 16 21.41 1.87 10.68
C PRO A 16 21.59 1.41 12.13
N LYS A 17 22.39 2.16 12.88
CA LYS A 17 22.43 2.03 14.35
C LYS A 17 21.07 2.39 14.94
N ARG A 18 20.73 1.82 16.09
CA ARG A 18 19.44 2.04 16.77
C ARG A 18 19.11 3.52 16.99
N GLU A 19 20.11 4.34 17.29
CA GLU A 19 19.96 5.79 17.49
C GLU A 19 19.52 6.56 16.21
N LEU A 20 19.65 5.93 15.04
CA LEU A 20 19.47 6.54 13.73
C LEU A 20 18.29 5.94 12.94
N VAL A 21 17.60 4.92 13.47
CA VAL A 21 16.42 4.37 12.80
C VAL A 21 15.23 5.33 12.96
N PRO A 22 14.39 5.51 11.93
CA PRO A 22 13.15 6.26 12.07
C PRO A 22 12.23 5.63 13.12
N LEU A 23 11.44 6.47 13.80
CA LEU A 23 10.41 5.98 14.73
C LEU A 23 9.29 5.28 13.97
N THR A 24 8.84 4.15 14.51
CA THR A 24 7.62 3.50 14.07
C THR A 24 6.41 4.10 14.79
N PRO A 25 5.18 3.96 14.26
CA PRO A 25 3.97 4.37 14.98
C PRO A 25 3.85 3.72 16.37
N LYS A 26 4.38 2.50 16.54
CA LYS A 26 4.40 1.78 17.81
C LYS A 26 5.27 2.48 18.86
N ASP A 27 6.41 3.04 18.45
CA ASP A 27 7.31 3.78 19.36
C ASP A 27 6.63 5.05 19.93
N LEU A 28 5.66 5.59 19.19
CA LEU A 28 4.87 6.77 19.56
C LEU A 28 3.52 6.42 20.18
N ASN A 29 3.21 5.14 20.37
CA ASN A 29 1.90 4.66 20.84
C ASN A 29 0.72 5.21 20.03
N ILE A 30 0.90 5.32 18.70
CA ILE A 30 -0.10 5.76 17.74
C ILE A 30 -0.92 4.56 17.28
N ASP A 31 -2.24 4.65 17.41
CA ASP A 31 -3.16 3.66 16.84
C ASP A 31 -3.12 3.73 15.32
N VAL A 32 -2.82 2.59 14.68
CA VAL A 32 -2.78 2.45 13.23
C VAL A 32 -4.01 1.70 12.74
N THR A 33 -4.74 2.27 11.79
CA THR A 33 -5.82 1.58 11.10
C THR A 33 -5.27 0.77 9.94
N TYR A 34 -5.80 -0.45 9.77
CA TYR A 34 -5.43 -1.27 8.63
C TYR A 34 -5.95 -0.64 7.33
N ALA A 35 -5.05 -0.21 6.46
CA ALA A 35 -5.40 0.44 5.20
C ALA A 35 -5.85 -0.54 4.10
N GLY A 36 -5.65 -1.86 4.29
CA GLY A 36 -5.93 -2.84 3.24
C GLY A 36 -4.90 -2.81 2.10
N LEU A 37 -5.04 -3.77 1.18
CA LEU A 37 -4.36 -3.72 -0.10
C LEU A 37 -5.27 -3.03 -1.12
N PRO A 38 -4.75 -2.12 -1.96
CA PRO A 38 -5.53 -1.54 -3.03
C PRO A 38 -5.87 -2.61 -4.08
N ILE A 39 -7.05 -2.48 -4.68
CA ILE A 39 -7.51 -3.36 -5.76
C ILE A 39 -7.83 -2.55 -7.01
N ALA A 40 -7.37 -3.01 -8.17
CA ALA A 40 -7.60 -2.32 -9.42
C ALA A 40 -9.07 -2.47 -9.86
N LEU A 41 -9.77 -1.36 -10.09
CA LEU A 41 -11.18 -1.41 -10.52
C LEU A 41 -11.36 -1.29 -12.04
N ILE A 42 -10.40 -0.65 -12.72
CA ILE A 42 -10.39 -0.50 -14.17
C ILE A 42 -8.97 -0.78 -14.66
N VAL A 43 -8.84 -1.64 -15.67
CA VAL A 43 -7.57 -1.99 -16.31
C VAL A 43 -7.81 -1.99 -17.82
N ASP A 44 -6.99 -1.27 -18.59
CA ASP A 44 -7.12 -1.15 -20.05
C ASP A 44 -8.55 -0.83 -20.53
N SER A 45 -9.16 0.16 -19.87
CA SER A 45 -10.54 0.60 -20.11
C SER A 45 -11.64 -0.44 -19.83
N GLN A 46 -11.31 -1.57 -19.18
CA GLN A 46 -12.26 -2.60 -18.78
C GLN A 46 -12.49 -2.63 -17.27
N ILE A 47 -13.76 -2.65 -16.87
CA ILE A 47 -14.18 -2.75 -15.46
C ILE A 47 -13.90 -4.16 -14.92
N GLN A 48 -13.26 -4.23 -13.76
CA GLN A 48 -12.95 -5.47 -13.06
C GLN A 48 -14.09 -5.82 -12.09
N TYR A 49 -15.13 -6.46 -12.61
CA TYR A 49 -16.35 -6.77 -11.84
C TYR A 49 -16.12 -7.64 -10.60
N ASP A 50 -15.19 -8.59 -10.67
CA ASP A 50 -14.87 -9.42 -9.50
C ASP A 50 -14.19 -8.62 -8.40
N ASN A 51 -13.37 -7.61 -8.77
CA ASN A 51 -12.75 -6.71 -7.81
C ASN A 51 -13.78 -5.79 -7.13
N LEU A 52 -14.81 -5.34 -7.87
CA LEU A 52 -15.94 -4.62 -7.29
C LEU A 52 -16.68 -5.48 -6.25
N LYS A 53 -16.92 -6.76 -6.54
CA LYS A 53 -17.54 -7.69 -5.58
C LYS A 53 -16.69 -7.88 -4.32
N LEU A 54 -15.37 -7.96 -4.47
CA LEU A 54 -14.43 -8.11 -3.34
C LEU A 54 -14.49 -6.92 -2.37
N ILE A 55 -14.78 -5.72 -2.87
CA ILE A 55 -14.98 -4.53 -2.04
C ILE A 55 -16.45 -4.24 -1.72
N HIS A 56 -17.35 -5.17 -2.04
CA HIS A 56 -18.79 -5.06 -1.84
C HIS A 56 -19.41 -3.81 -2.50
N LYS A 57 -18.93 -3.47 -3.69
CA LYS A 57 -19.44 -2.37 -4.52
C LYS A 57 -19.96 -2.91 -5.86
N ASP A 58 -20.67 -2.04 -6.57
CA ASP A 58 -21.21 -2.31 -7.90
C ASP A 58 -20.75 -1.25 -8.91
N GLU A 59 -21.13 -1.47 -10.17
CA GLU A 59 -20.80 -0.58 -11.28
C GLU A 59 -21.47 0.81 -11.11
N LYS A 60 -22.65 0.88 -10.49
CA LYS A 60 -23.33 2.16 -10.23
C LYS A 60 -22.53 3.03 -9.27
N TRP A 61 -22.00 2.44 -8.20
CA TRP A 61 -21.11 3.11 -7.28
C TRP A 61 -19.84 3.59 -8.00
N LEU A 62 -19.23 2.75 -8.84
CA LEU A 62 -18.03 3.11 -9.58
C LEU A 62 -18.26 4.34 -10.48
N TYR A 63 -19.34 4.38 -11.28
CA TYR A 63 -19.64 5.54 -12.11
C TYR A 63 -19.96 6.79 -11.30
N LYS A 64 -20.61 6.64 -10.14
CA LYS A 64 -20.85 7.76 -9.23
C LYS A 64 -19.52 8.37 -8.77
N GLU A 65 -18.58 7.55 -8.30
CA GLU A 65 -17.26 8.01 -7.84
C GLU A 65 -16.46 8.68 -8.98
N LEU A 66 -16.50 8.11 -10.18
CA LEU A 66 -15.83 8.70 -11.35
C LEU A 66 -16.42 10.05 -11.72
N LYS A 67 -17.74 10.24 -11.57
CA LYS A 67 -18.40 11.53 -11.83
C LYS A 67 -18.09 12.57 -10.74
N GLU A 68 -17.93 12.14 -9.49
CA GLU A 68 -17.62 13.05 -8.38
C GLU A 68 -16.16 13.50 -8.36
N LYS A 69 -15.25 12.67 -8.90
CA LYS A 69 -13.79 12.87 -8.81
C LYS A 69 -13.08 13.08 -10.15
N GLY A 70 -13.77 12.87 -11.27
CA GLY A 70 -13.27 13.11 -12.64
C GLY A 70 -13.82 14.41 -13.20
#